data_AF-W9HSS1-F1
#
_entry.id   AF-W9HSS1-F1
#
_cell.length_a   1.000
_cell.length_b   1.000
_cell.length_c   1.000
_cell.angle_alpha   90.00
_cell.angle_beta   90.00
_cell.angle_gamma   90.00
#
_symmetry.space_group_name_H-M   'P 1'
#
loop_
_entity.id
_entity.type
_entity.pdbx_description
1 polymer ?
#
loop_
_entity_poly.entity_id
_entity_poly.type
_entity_poly.pdbx_seq_one_letter_code
_entity_poly.pdbx_strand_id
1 'polypeptide(L)'
;MCLDRSGLGGTHGIEPLPDGKLAIATTSYEATGNIKIVNASSGTSNPYPEFLQELDGLPAVHSLVWDQVTKSLWAVGNDLPPQGKSPSTAQLNRYEYRNGSFSRKPSQVEPIGPPRMLNEEWDDSWWDGAHDITPVPNQRHLLLSTDLDIHLFNLTSDSFLHGDEVLQQPFMQGFKPVSSHEKHLPRADIKSLSLHKSSGTLYVQADWKDYFSTLVNHLTCGAQAPRAIYFSQSVYRSRWFSPVAGWSVE
;
A
#
# COMPACT_ATOMS: atom_id res chain seq x y z
N MET A 1 -13.73 -3.77 8.79
CA MET A 1 -13.67 -2.32 8.63
C MET A 1 -14.46 -2.00 7.38
N CYS A 2 -15.75 -1.77 7.54
CA CYS A 2 -16.70 -1.53 6.45
C CYS A 2 -17.61 -0.42 6.96
N LEU A 3 -17.17 0.83 6.82
CA LEU A 3 -17.91 1.99 7.30
C LEU A 3 -18.16 2.91 6.10
N ASP A 4 -19.20 2.64 5.32
CA ASP A 4 -19.62 3.50 4.20
C ASP A 4 -20.32 4.79 4.68
N ARG A 5 -19.91 5.32 5.84
CA ARG A 5 -20.51 6.47 6.49
C ARG A 5 -19.43 7.38 7.05
N SER A 6 -19.81 8.64 7.31
CA SER A 6 -18.96 9.62 8.00
C SER A 6 -17.59 9.84 7.33
N GLY A 7 -17.54 9.80 6.00
CA GLY A 7 -16.29 9.99 5.25
C GLY A 7 -15.35 8.79 5.24
N LEU A 8 -15.74 7.62 5.76
CA LEU A 8 -14.92 6.39 5.74
C LEU A 8 -15.25 5.45 4.56
N GLY A 9 -16.09 5.90 3.62
CA GLY A 9 -16.26 5.21 2.34
C GLY A 9 -14.92 5.07 1.61
N GLY A 10 -14.74 3.95 0.92
CA GLY A 10 -13.48 3.67 0.20
C GLY A 10 -12.28 3.50 1.13
N THR A 11 -12.47 2.98 2.35
CA THR A 11 -11.33 2.66 3.23
C THR A 11 -10.52 1.49 2.68
N HIS A 12 -9.20 1.67 2.51
CA HIS A 12 -8.31 0.65 1.94
C HIS A 12 -7.24 0.16 2.92
N GLY A 13 -6.94 0.93 3.98
CA GLY A 13 -5.90 0.56 4.94
C GLY A 13 -6.05 1.24 6.30
N ILE A 14 -5.52 0.59 7.33
CA ILE A 14 -5.29 1.18 8.65
C ILE A 14 -3.85 0.92 9.06
N GLU A 15 -3.25 1.94 9.66
CA GLU A 15 -1.94 1.85 10.27
C GLU A 15 -1.99 2.30 11.74
N PRO A 16 -1.56 1.46 12.70
CA PRO A 16 -1.34 1.86 14.08
C PRO A 16 -0.29 2.96 14.18
N LEU A 17 -0.56 3.96 15.02
CA LEU A 17 0.33 5.09 15.26
C LEU A 17 0.74 5.15 16.73
N PRO A 18 1.79 5.94 17.06
CA PRO A 18 2.09 6.27 18.45
C PRO A 18 0.91 6.89 19.20
N ASP A 19 1.01 6.89 20.53
CA ASP A 19 0.08 7.57 21.44
C ASP A 19 -1.38 7.06 21.33
N GLY A 20 -1.56 5.79 20.94
CA GLY A 20 -2.88 5.16 20.84
C GLY A 20 -3.74 5.69 19.70
N LYS A 21 -3.13 6.22 18.63
CA LYS A 21 -3.84 6.70 17.44
C LYS A 21 -3.86 5.63 16.33
N LEU A 22 -4.76 5.82 15.37
CA LEU A 22 -4.80 5.08 14.11
C LEU A 22 -4.85 6.07 12.95
N ALA A 23 -4.13 5.77 11.88
CA ALA A 23 -4.32 6.40 10.58
C ALA A 23 -5.17 5.49 9.70
N ILE A 24 -6.12 6.09 8.98
CA ILE A 24 -7.04 5.39 8.08
C ILE A 24 -6.84 5.98 6.67
N ALA A 25 -6.52 5.12 5.71
CA ALA A 25 -6.46 5.48 4.30
C ALA A 25 -7.82 5.31 3.65
N THR A 26 -8.31 6.37 3.02
CA THR A 26 -9.55 6.38 2.24
C THR A 26 -9.26 6.86 0.82
N THR A 27 -9.98 6.32 -0.16
CA THR A 27 -9.90 6.79 -1.55
C THR A 27 -11.08 7.70 -1.87
N SER A 28 -10.79 8.82 -2.56
CA SER A 28 -11.80 9.69 -3.15
C SER A 28 -11.24 10.39 -4.40
N TYR A 29 -12.07 11.15 -5.11
CA TYR A 29 -11.60 11.99 -6.21
C TYR A 29 -10.95 13.30 -5.74
N GLU A 30 -11.15 13.68 -4.48
CA GLU A 30 -10.66 14.93 -3.91
C GLU A 30 -9.27 14.74 -3.34
N ALA A 31 -8.33 15.68 -3.50
CA ALA A 31 -6.99 15.55 -2.92
C ALA A 31 -6.93 15.86 -1.41
N THR A 32 -8.07 16.03 -0.73
CA THR A 32 -8.14 16.53 0.65
C THR A 32 -8.77 15.52 1.60
N GLY A 33 -8.19 15.36 2.79
CA GLY A 33 -8.75 14.58 3.89
C GLY A 33 -8.85 13.07 3.68
N ASN A 34 -7.98 12.50 2.87
CA ASN A 34 -7.98 11.06 2.56
C ASN A 34 -7.14 10.20 3.52
N ILE A 35 -6.40 10.84 4.42
CA ILE A 35 -5.79 10.16 5.56
C ILE A 35 -6.44 10.72 6.82
N LYS A 36 -7.17 9.89 7.54
CA LYS A 36 -7.94 10.28 8.72
C LYS A 36 -7.27 9.74 9.97
N ILE A 37 -7.03 10.61 10.95
CA ILE A 37 -6.41 10.24 12.22
C ILE A 37 -7.48 10.16 13.30
N VAL A 38 -7.56 9.03 13.98
CA VAL A 38 -8.51 8.82 15.09
C VAL A 38 -7.78 8.35 16.34
N ASN A 39 -8.39 8.55 17.50
CA ASN A 39 -7.95 7.88 18.72
C ASN A 39 -8.54 6.46 18.73
N ALA A 40 -7.68 5.45 18.87
CA ALA A 40 -8.10 4.04 18.87
C ALA A 40 -9.09 3.74 20.00
N SER A 41 -8.89 4.37 21.17
CA SER A 41 -9.76 4.16 22.34
C SER A 41 -11.17 4.70 22.14
N SER A 42 -11.36 5.73 21.31
CA SER A 42 -12.68 6.31 21.03
C SER A 42 -13.62 5.34 20.30
N GLY A 43 -13.07 4.40 19.54
CA GLY A 43 -13.85 3.37 18.83
C GLY A 43 -14.57 2.38 19.75
N THR A 44 -14.16 2.28 21.02
CA THR A 44 -14.77 1.36 22.00
C THR A 44 -16.11 1.85 22.54
N SER A 45 -16.33 3.17 22.53
CA SER A 45 -17.54 3.82 23.03
C SER A 45 -18.37 4.49 21.93
N ASN A 46 -17.76 4.80 20.79
CA ASN A 46 -18.42 5.39 19.63
C ASN A 46 -17.92 4.72 18.34
N PRO A 47 -18.78 4.00 17.58
CA PRO A 47 -18.39 3.40 16.30
C PRO A 47 -18.07 4.44 15.21
N TYR A 48 -18.32 5.72 15.46
CA TYR A 48 -18.04 6.85 14.57
C TYR A 48 -17.19 7.91 15.29
N PRO A 49 -15.92 7.60 15.62
CA PRO A 49 -15.07 8.53 16.34
C PRO A 49 -14.84 9.81 15.53
N GLU A 50 -14.75 10.95 16.21
CA GLU A 50 -14.34 12.20 15.57
C GLU A 50 -12.90 12.08 15.04
N PHE A 51 -12.65 12.68 13.87
CA PHE A 51 -11.32 12.75 13.31
C PHE A 51 -10.50 13.80 14.07
N LEU A 52 -9.38 13.37 14.64
CA LEU A 52 -8.40 14.26 15.26
C LEU A 52 -7.73 15.13 14.22
N GLN A 53 -7.43 14.54 13.05
CA GLN A 53 -6.80 15.20 11.91
C GLN A 53 -7.22 14.56 10.60
N GLU A 54 -7.11 15.35 9.54
CA GLU A 54 -7.29 14.93 8.15
C GLU A 54 -6.08 15.46 7.36
N LEU A 55 -5.39 14.57 6.63
CA LEU A 55 -4.21 14.92 5.83
C LEU A 55 -4.57 14.96 4.34
N ASP A 56 -3.96 15.91 3.63
CA ASP A 56 -4.19 16.24 2.23
C ASP A 56 -3.00 15.85 1.37
N GLY A 57 -3.18 15.81 0.05
CA GLY A 57 -2.12 15.66 -0.94
C GLY A 57 -2.15 14.35 -1.73
N LEU A 58 -3.14 13.49 -1.49
CA LEU A 58 -3.37 12.25 -2.24
C LEU A 58 -4.88 11.99 -2.35
N PRO A 59 -5.50 12.03 -3.55
CA PRO A 59 -6.89 11.60 -3.76
C PRO A 59 -7.14 10.12 -3.47
N ALA A 60 -6.34 9.22 -4.05
CA ALA A 60 -6.57 7.79 -4.00
C ALA A 60 -5.62 7.10 -3.00
N VAL A 61 -5.72 7.41 -1.70
CA VAL A 61 -4.83 6.78 -0.70
C VAL A 61 -5.23 5.32 -0.48
N HIS A 62 -4.30 4.41 -0.75
CA HIS A 62 -4.54 2.99 -0.60
C HIS A 62 -3.86 2.39 0.64
N SER A 63 -2.63 2.78 0.96
CA SER A 63 -1.88 2.14 2.04
C SER A 63 -0.98 3.10 2.79
N LEU A 64 -0.66 2.72 4.03
CA LEU A 64 -0.01 3.54 5.03
C LEU A 64 1.02 2.71 5.81
N VAL A 65 2.18 3.30 6.11
CA VAL A 65 3.21 2.70 6.96
C VAL A 65 3.78 3.75 7.89
N TRP A 66 3.80 3.44 9.20
CA TRP A 66 4.46 4.27 10.18
C TRP A 66 5.96 3.97 10.22
N ASP A 67 6.77 5.01 10.09
CA ASP A 67 8.21 4.94 10.28
C ASP A 67 8.60 5.58 11.61
N GLN A 68 8.90 4.73 12.58
CA GLN A 68 9.27 5.14 13.94
C GLN A 68 10.60 5.91 13.99
N VAL A 69 11.54 5.63 13.09
CA VAL A 69 12.89 6.23 13.10
C VAL A 69 12.81 7.71 12.74
N THR A 70 12.09 8.04 11.68
CA THR A 70 11.93 9.42 11.21
C THR A 70 10.67 10.09 11.77
N LYS A 71 9.90 9.38 12.60
CA LYS A 71 8.59 9.80 13.13
C LYS A 71 7.70 10.34 12.01
N SER A 72 7.47 9.53 11.00
CA SER A 72 6.74 9.94 9.80
C SER A 72 5.77 8.86 9.36
N LEU A 73 4.64 9.29 8.79
CA LEU A 73 3.70 8.42 8.11
C LEU A 73 4.01 8.44 6.62
N TRP A 74 4.28 7.27 6.04
CA TRP A 74 4.39 7.10 4.60
C TRP A 74 3.04 6.63 4.05
N ALA A 75 2.63 7.18 2.92
CA ALA A 75 1.37 6.88 2.28
C ALA A 75 1.56 6.72 0.77
N VAL A 76 0.78 5.82 0.18
CA VAL A 76 0.73 5.65 -1.27
C VAL A 76 -0.64 5.96 -1.83
N GLY A 77 -0.64 6.58 -3.00
CA GLY A 77 -1.82 6.89 -3.80
C GLY A 77 -1.40 7.49 -5.13
N ASN A 78 -2.20 8.39 -5.66
CA ASN A 78 -1.90 9.13 -6.88
C ASN A 78 -1.98 10.64 -6.64
N ASP A 79 -1.34 11.44 -7.49
CA ASP A 79 -1.46 12.92 -7.49
C ASP A 79 -2.84 13.42 -7.94
N LEU A 80 -3.44 12.70 -8.88
CA LEU A 80 -4.78 12.89 -9.41
C LEU A 80 -5.55 11.57 -9.33
N PRO A 81 -6.89 11.59 -9.36
CA PRO A 81 -7.65 10.34 -9.44
C PRO A 81 -7.21 9.49 -10.65
N PRO A 82 -7.07 8.17 -10.48
CA PRO A 82 -6.57 7.29 -11.55
C PRO A 82 -7.56 7.16 -12.72
N GLN A 83 -8.84 7.45 -12.51
CA GLN A 83 -9.83 7.49 -13.59
C GLN A 83 -9.88 8.89 -14.22
N GLY A 84 -9.63 8.99 -15.53
CA GLY A 84 -9.83 10.24 -16.27
C GLY A 84 -8.87 10.44 -17.44
N LYS A 85 -8.98 11.62 -18.07
CA LYS A 85 -8.19 11.96 -19.27
C LYS A 85 -6.83 12.58 -18.96
N SER A 86 -6.69 13.22 -17.79
CA SER A 86 -5.43 13.84 -17.38
C SER A 86 -4.48 12.76 -16.86
N PRO A 87 -3.18 12.78 -17.26
CA PRO A 87 -2.18 11.88 -16.71
C PRO A 87 -2.17 11.93 -15.17
N SER A 88 -2.38 10.78 -14.54
CA SER A 88 -2.27 10.57 -13.10
C SER A 88 -1.04 9.71 -12.80
N THR A 89 -0.30 10.10 -11.78
CA THR A 89 0.97 9.52 -11.38
C THR A 89 0.86 8.90 -10.00
N ALA A 90 1.25 7.63 -9.87
CA ALA A 90 1.43 6.97 -8.59
C ALA A 90 2.52 7.64 -7.75
N GLN A 91 2.25 7.91 -6.47
CA GLN A 91 3.12 8.66 -5.58
C GLN A 91 3.30 8.01 -4.21
N LEU A 92 4.50 8.18 -3.66
CA LEU A 92 4.85 7.92 -2.28
C LEU A 92 5.00 9.27 -1.55
N ASN A 93 4.18 9.49 -0.53
CA ASN A 93 4.16 10.73 0.23
C ASN A 93 4.54 10.50 1.69
N ARG A 94 5.30 11.43 2.26
CA ARG A 94 5.70 11.43 3.67
C ARG A 94 5.02 12.57 4.43
N TYR A 95 4.50 12.26 5.61
CA TYR A 95 3.92 13.24 6.54
C TYR A 95 4.69 13.20 7.86
N GLU A 96 5.24 14.33 8.28
CA GLU A 96 6.02 14.39 9.52
C GLU A 96 5.10 14.43 10.74
N TYR A 97 5.49 13.72 11.80
CA TYR A 97 4.81 13.75 13.08
C TYR A 97 5.63 14.53 14.12
N ARG A 98 5.08 15.63 14.62
CA ARG A 98 5.72 16.49 15.62
C ARG A 98 4.69 16.90 16.68
N ASN A 99 5.09 16.86 17.94
CA ASN A 99 4.28 17.32 19.08
C ASN A 99 2.85 16.76 19.14
N GLY A 100 2.69 15.47 18.82
CA GLY A 100 1.38 14.81 18.88
C GLY A 100 0.51 14.94 17.62
N SER A 101 1.03 15.56 16.56
CA SER A 101 0.29 15.95 15.35
C SER A 101 1.09 15.72 14.07
N PHE A 102 0.40 15.44 12.95
CA PHE A 102 1.00 15.39 11.62
C PHE A 102 1.00 16.75 10.92
N SER A 103 1.93 16.94 9.99
CA SER A 103 1.80 17.96 8.95
C SER A 103 0.56 17.66 8.08
N ARG A 104 -0.27 18.68 7.81
CA ARG A 104 -1.47 18.49 6.98
C ARG A 104 -1.15 18.13 5.53
N LYS A 105 -0.06 18.68 4.99
CA LYS A 105 0.47 18.37 3.66
C LYS A 105 1.70 17.47 3.77
N PRO A 106 2.06 16.72 2.72
CA PRO A 106 3.27 15.93 2.72
C PRO A 106 4.51 16.83 2.78
N SER A 107 5.51 16.41 3.53
CA SER A 107 6.84 17.02 3.58
C SER A 107 7.73 16.55 2.44
N GLN A 108 7.40 15.41 1.83
CA GLN A 108 8.11 14.81 0.71
C GLN A 108 7.11 14.07 -0.18
N VAL A 109 7.31 14.18 -1.50
CA VAL A 109 6.46 13.58 -2.54
C VAL A 109 7.37 12.98 -3.58
N GLU A 110 7.31 11.66 -3.74
CA GLU A 110 8.13 10.91 -4.68
C GLU A 110 7.24 10.24 -5.73
N PRO A 111 7.35 10.62 -7.01
CA PRO A 111 6.74 9.86 -8.10
C PRO A 111 7.35 8.46 -8.15
N ILE A 112 6.51 7.42 -8.11
CA ILE A 112 6.95 6.02 -8.17
C ILE A 112 7.43 5.66 -9.58
N GLY A 113 6.85 6.29 -10.60
CA GLY A 113 7.20 6.12 -12.00
C GLY A 113 6.49 7.15 -12.88
N PRO A 114 6.74 7.17 -14.20
CA PRO A 114 5.99 8.02 -15.11
C PRO A 114 4.53 7.55 -15.21
N PRO A 115 3.56 8.47 -15.42
CA PRO A 115 2.16 8.10 -15.60
C PRO A 115 1.98 7.17 -16.80
N ARG A 116 1.26 6.07 -16.61
CA ARG A 116 0.98 5.08 -17.65
C ARG A 116 -0.50 4.73 -17.65
N MET A 117 -1.09 4.70 -18.83
CA MET A 117 -2.48 4.30 -19.01
C MET A 117 -2.55 2.78 -19.11
N LEU A 118 -3.50 2.16 -18.42
CA LEU A 118 -3.66 0.70 -18.35
C LEU A 118 -4.54 0.15 -19.48
N ASN A 119 -4.34 0.62 -20.71
CA ASN A 119 -5.17 0.27 -21.86
C ASN A 119 -5.02 -1.20 -22.32
N GLU A 120 -3.99 -1.90 -21.84
CA GLU A 120 -3.83 -3.34 -22.09
C GLU A 120 -4.85 -4.14 -21.28
N GLU A 121 -5.13 -3.73 -20.04
CA GLU A 121 -6.03 -4.42 -19.13
C GLU A 121 -7.45 -3.82 -19.18
N TRP A 122 -7.57 -2.51 -19.01
CA TRP A 122 -8.84 -1.81 -18.87
C TRP A 122 -9.24 -1.11 -20.17
N ASP A 123 -10.51 -1.25 -20.55
CA ASP A 123 -11.07 -0.55 -21.73
C ASP A 123 -11.38 0.94 -21.43
N ASP A 124 -11.20 1.37 -20.18
CA ASP A 124 -11.44 2.72 -19.70
C ASP A 124 -10.14 3.54 -19.59
N SER A 125 -10.27 4.87 -19.52
CA SER A 125 -9.14 5.77 -19.21
C SER A 125 -8.74 5.64 -17.73
N TRP A 126 -8.01 4.57 -17.42
CA TRP A 126 -7.45 4.29 -16.12
C TRP A 126 -5.92 4.42 -16.14
N TRP A 127 -5.37 5.15 -15.19
CA TRP A 127 -3.95 5.38 -15.00
C TRP A 127 -3.41 4.48 -13.89
N ASP A 128 -2.17 4.04 -14.05
CA ASP A 128 -1.41 3.26 -13.06
C ASP A 128 -1.45 3.93 -11.69
N GLY A 129 -1.93 3.20 -10.69
CA GLY A 129 -2.13 3.67 -9.33
C GLY A 129 -1.41 2.81 -8.32
N ALA A 130 -0.99 3.45 -7.22
CA ALA A 130 -0.32 2.73 -6.14
C ALA A 130 -1.35 1.99 -5.26
N HIS A 131 -1.07 0.73 -4.95
CA HIS A 131 -1.99 -0.14 -4.23
C HIS A 131 -1.55 -0.51 -2.83
N ASP A 132 -0.26 -0.79 -2.64
CA ASP A 132 0.23 -1.17 -1.32
C ASP A 132 1.63 -0.64 -1.05
N ILE A 133 1.93 -0.54 0.25
CA ILE A 133 3.25 -0.22 0.76
C ILE A 133 3.51 -1.06 1.99
N THR A 134 4.67 -1.72 2.02
CA THR A 134 5.08 -2.52 3.17
C THR A 134 6.56 -2.31 3.47
N PRO A 135 6.94 -2.20 4.75
CA PRO A 135 8.34 -2.17 5.14
C PRO A 135 9.06 -3.49 4.85
N VAL A 136 10.34 -3.40 4.49
CA VAL A 136 11.21 -4.58 4.32
C VAL A 136 11.94 -4.92 5.63
N PRO A 137 11.85 -6.17 6.13
CA PRO A 137 12.49 -6.55 7.39
C PRO A 137 14.00 -6.28 7.45
N ASN A 138 14.44 -5.61 8.52
CA ASN A 138 15.83 -5.21 8.81
C ASN A 138 16.47 -4.31 7.73
N GLN A 139 15.65 -3.67 6.90
CA GLN A 139 16.13 -2.78 5.85
C GLN A 139 15.35 -1.46 5.89
N ARG A 140 16.02 -0.35 5.57
CA ARG A 140 15.39 0.96 5.41
C ARG A 140 14.80 1.12 4.01
N HIS A 141 13.98 0.14 3.62
CA HIS A 141 13.32 0.08 2.33
C HIS A 141 11.80 -0.09 2.48
N LEU A 142 11.05 0.57 1.62
CA LEU A 142 9.62 0.36 1.42
C LEU A 142 9.44 -0.40 0.12
N LEU A 143 8.75 -1.54 0.16
CA LEU A 143 8.29 -2.25 -1.03
C LEU A 143 6.89 -1.74 -1.37
N LEU A 144 6.67 -1.41 -2.63
CA LEU A 144 5.43 -0.83 -3.14
C LEU A 144 4.92 -1.69 -4.30
N SER A 145 3.61 -1.72 -4.47
CA SER A 145 2.98 -2.20 -5.71
C SER A 145 2.14 -1.10 -6.35
N THR A 146 2.13 -1.08 -7.67
CA THR A 146 1.16 -0.33 -8.47
C THR A 146 0.28 -1.31 -9.26
N ASP A 147 -0.63 -0.79 -10.08
CA ASP A 147 -1.37 -1.60 -11.03
C ASP A 147 -0.43 -2.30 -12.02
N LEU A 148 0.72 -1.72 -12.38
CA LEU A 148 1.62 -2.30 -13.39
C LEU A 148 2.75 -3.16 -12.84
N ASP A 149 3.35 -2.79 -11.71
CA ASP A 149 4.59 -3.42 -11.26
C ASP A 149 4.84 -3.27 -9.74
N ILE A 150 6.00 -3.74 -9.30
CA ILE A 150 6.54 -3.57 -7.96
C ILE A 150 7.76 -2.65 -7.97
N HIS A 151 7.93 -1.94 -6.86
CA HIS A 151 8.97 -0.94 -6.69
C HIS A 151 9.57 -1.04 -5.29
N LEU A 152 10.85 -0.74 -5.16
CA LEU A 152 11.54 -0.71 -3.87
C LEU A 152 12.16 0.66 -3.66
N PHE A 153 11.67 1.39 -2.67
CA PHE A 153 12.19 2.71 -2.32
C PHE A 153 13.19 2.62 -1.17
N ASN A 154 14.38 3.21 -1.35
CA ASN A 154 15.41 3.31 -0.31
C ASN A 154 15.31 4.63 0.44
N LEU A 155 14.93 4.53 1.72
CA LEU A 155 14.76 5.68 2.61
C LEU A 155 16.07 6.40 2.98
N THR A 156 17.22 5.81 2.66
CA THR A 156 18.54 6.37 2.97
C THR A 156 19.12 7.11 1.77
N SER A 157 18.99 6.55 0.57
CA SER A 157 19.50 7.14 -0.67
C SER A 157 18.46 7.91 -1.48
N ASP A 158 17.19 7.85 -1.10
CA ASP A 158 16.08 8.52 -1.78
C ASP A 158 15.94 8.07 -3.24
N SER A 159 15.98 6.76 -3.45
CA SER A 159 16.05 6.16 -4.79
C SER A 159 15.19 4.91 -4.92
N PHE A 160 14.67 4.66 -6.11
CA PHE A 160 13.90 3.47 -6.45
C PHE A 160 14.73 2.40 -7.17
N LEU A 161 14.40 1.13 -6.90
CA LEU A 161 14.54 0.03 -7.85
C LEU A 161 13.15 -0.31 -8.40
N HIS A 162 13.08 -0.80 -9.64
CA HIS A 162 11.80 -1.13 -10.28
C HIS A 162 11.81 -2.54 -10.89
N GLY A 163 10.64 -3.18 -10.91
CA GLY A 163 10.38 -4.41 -11.67
C GLY A 163 11.38 -5.54 -11.42
N ASP A 164 12.14 -5.91 -12.45
CA ASP A 164 13.07 -7.05 -12.40
C ASP A 164 14.15 -6.90 -11.31
N GLU A 165 14.63 -5.67 -11.05
CA GLU A 165 15.63 -5.42 -10.01
C GLU A 165 15.06 -5.70 -8.60
N VAL A 166 13.75 -5.50 -8.42
CA VAL A 166 13.05 -5.84 -7.18
C VAL A 166 12.87 -7.36 -7.06
N LEU A 167 12.61 -8.07 -8.17
CA LEU A 167 12.50 -9.54 -8.16
C LEU A 167 13.84 -10.24 -7.87
N GLN A 168 14.97 -9.59 -8.13
CA GLN A 168 16.29 -10.11 -7.77
C GLN A 168 16.58 -10.00 -6.27
N GLN A 169 15.75 -9.30 -5.50
CA GLN A 169 15.95 -9.18 -4.06
C GLN A 169 15.66 -10.51 -3.34
N PRO A 170 16.42 -10.86 -2.28
CA PRO A 170 16.26 -12.15 -1.59
C PRO A 170 14.85 -12.44 -1.07
N PHE A 171 14.09 -11.41 -0.69
CA PHE A 171 12.71 -11.55 -0.18
C PHE A 171 11.66 -11.77 -1.28
N MET A 172 12.04 -11.61 -2.56
CA MET A 172 11.21 -11.90 -3.74
C MET A 172 11.65 -13.17 -4.47
N GLN A 173 12.71 -13.84 -4.03
CA GLN A 173 13.20 -15.05 -4.66
C GLN A 173 12.10 -16.12 -4.70
N GLY A 174 11.78 -16.62 -5.89
CA GLY A 174 10.73 -17.61 -6.11
C GLY A 174 9.33 -17.01 -6.31
N PHE A 175 9.20 -15.68 -6.38
CA PHE A 175 7.96 -15.03 -6.80
C PHE A 175 7.45 -15.62 -8.12
N LYS A 176 6.15 -15.87 -8.18
CA LYS A 176 5.45 -16.28 -9.39
C LYS A 176 4.20 -15.42 -9.60
N PRO A 177 4.01 -14.87 -10.80
CA PRO A 177 2.76 -14.21 -11.12
C PRO A 177 1.61 -15.23 -11.09
N VAL A 178 0.38 -14.78 -10.90
CA VAL A 178 -0.79 -15.64 -11.13
C VAL A 178 -0.89 -16.00 -12.62
N SER A 179 -1.45 -17.17 -12.94
CA SER A 179 -1.37 -17.78 -14.28
C SER A 179 -2.01 -16.94 -15.38
N SER A 180 -3.05 -16.18 -15.07
CA SER A 180 -3.69 -15.22 -15.98
C SER A 180 -2.74 -14.10 -16.42
N HIS A 181 -1.86 -13.65 -15.52
CA HIS A 181 -0.90 -12.58 -15.77
C HIS A 181 0.41 -13.05 -16.44
N GLU A 182 0.77 -14.34 -16.35
CA GLU A 182 2.01 -14.89 -16.95
C GLU A 182 2.23 -14.54 -18.44
N LYS A 183 1.15 -14.22 -19.16
CA LYS A 183 1.17 -13.96 -20.61
C LYS A 183 0.95 -12.49 -21.00
N HIS A 184 0.64 -11.60 -20.05
CA HIS A 184 0.21 -10.23 -20.33
C HIS A 184 1.11 -9.24 -19.60
N LEU A 185 0.81 -8.97 -18.33
CA LEU A 185 1.61 -8.15 -17.43
C LEU A 185 1.87 -8.95 -16.14
N PRO A 186 2.95 -9.74 -16.05
CA PRO A 186 3.12 -10.73 -15.00
C PRO A 186 3.09 -10.12 -13.59
N ARG A 187 3.51 -8.88 -13.41
CA ARG A 187 3.58 -8.23 -12.08
C ARG A 187 2.45 -7.26 -11.80
N ALA A 188 1.52 -7.10 -12.74
CA ALA A 188 0.40 -6.20 -12.58
C ALA A 188 -0.57 -6.67 -11.48
N ASP A 189 -1.33 -5.73 -10.94
CA ASP A 189 -2.44 -5.95 -10.02
C ASP A 189 -2.11 -6.68 -8.72
N ILE A 190 -0.88 -6.49 -8.22
CA ILE A 190 -0.55 -6.89 -6.86
C ILE A 190 -1.25 -5.90 -5.90
N LYS A 191 -2.43 -6.31 -5.41
CA LYS A 191 -3.28 -5.49 -4.53
C LYS A 191 -2.79 -5.45 -3.08
N SER A 192 -1.97 -6.42 -2.65
CA SER A 192 -1.27 -6.34 -1.36
C SER A 192 0.02 -7.15 -1.29
N LEU A 193 0.93 -6.69 -0.44
CA LEU A 193 2.21 -7.30 -0.09
C LEU A 193 2.42 -7.24 1.42
N SER A 194 2.92 -8.31 2.03
CA SER A 194 3.27 -8.30 3.46
C SER A 194 4.47 -9.21 3.73
N LEU A 195 5.54 -8.63 4.28
CA LEU A 195 6.81 -9.33 4.51
C LEU A 195 6.99 -9.66 5.99
N HIS A 196 7.41 -10.89 6.27
CA HIS A 196 7.88 -11.32 7.58
C HIS A 196 9.27 -11.94 7.49
N LYS A 197 10.16 -11.60 8.42
CA LYS A 197 11.58 -12.00 8.41
C LYS A 197 11.78 -13.52 8.28
N SER A 198 10.94 -14.31 8.95
CA SER A 198 11.10 -15.77 9.02
C SER A 198 9.98 -16.54 8.32
N SER A 199 8.83 -15.90 8.11
CA SER A 199 7.66 -16.55 7.49
C SER A 199 7.57 -16.24 6.00
N GLY A 200 8.39 -15.33 5.48
CA GLY A 200 8.41 -14.95 4.08
C GLY A 200 7.35 -13.93 3.71
N THR A 201 6.99 -13.90 2.43
CA THR A 201 6.15 -12.88 1.81
C THR A 201 4.76 -13.43 1.55
N LEU A 202 3.74 -12.67 1.93
CA LEU A 202 2.37 -12.85 1.46
C LEU A 202 2.08 -11.83 0.37
N TYR A 203 1.40 -12.25 -0.68
CA TYR A 203 0.88 -11.32 -1.67
C TYR A 203 -0.47 -11.77 -2.23
N VAL A 204 -1.29 -10.78 -2.57
CA VAL A 204 -2.55 -10.96 -3.29
C VAL A 204 -2.38 -10.25 -4.61
N GLN A 205 -2.58 -11.00 -5.69
CA GLN A 205 -2.61 -10.49 -7.05
C GLN A 205 -4.00 -10.76 -7.59
N ALA A 206 -4.68 -9.72 -8.07
CA ALA A 206 -5.99 -9.89 -8.69
C ALA A 206 -5.87 -10.71 -9.96
N ASP A 207 -6.99 -11.29 -10.40
CA ASP A 207 -7.06 -11.86 -11.74
C ASP A 207 -7.14 -10.76 -12.79
N TRP A 208 -6.69 -11.05 -14.01
CA TRP A 208 -6.69 -10.10 -15.12
C TRP A 208 -8.09 -9.52 -15.37
N LYS A 209 -8.20 -8.18 -15.39
CA LYS A 209 -9.48 -7.44 -15.48
C LYS A 209 -10.40 -7.62 -14.26
N ASP A 210 -9.85 -7.91 -13.09
CA ASP A 210 -10.57 -7.99 -11.82
C ASP A 210 -9.86 -7.14 -10.74
N TYR A 211 -10.59 -6.82 -9.67
CA TYR A 211 -10.07 -6.07 -8.53
C TYR A 211 -9.63 -6.99 -7.39
N PHE A 212 -10.13 -8.23 -7.38
CA PHE A 212 -9.95 -9.17 -6.28
C PHE A 212 -9.32 -10.46 -6.75
N SER A 213 -8.92 -11.28 -5.78
CA SER A 213 -8.46 -12.65 -5.98
C SER A 213 -9.26 -13.62 -5.12
N THR A 214 -9.14 -14.92 -5.36
CA THR A 214 -9.59 -15.97 -4.43
C THR A 214 -8.44 -16.71 -3.77
N LEU A 215 -7.20 -16.24 -4.00
CA LEU A 215 -5.99 -16.83 -3.46
C LEU A 215 -5.13 -15.79 -2.74
N VAL A 216 -4.40 -16.29 -1.74
CA VAL A 216 -3.25 -15.62 -1.16
C VAL A 216 -2.03 -16.46 -1.49
N ASN A 217 -1.01 -15.84 -2.08
CA ASN A 217 0.25 -16.50 -2.36
C ASN A 217 1.19 -16.33 -1.16
N HIS A 218 1.69 -17.45 -0.66
CA HIS A 218 2.67 -17.48 0.43
C HIS A 218 4.03 -17.95 -0.08
N LEU A 219 4.95 -17.00 -0.22
CA LEU A 219 6.34 -17.23 -0.61
C LEU A 219 7.22 -17.37 0.63
N THR A 220 7.46 -18.61 1.07
CA THR A 220 8.39 -18.91 2.16
C THR A 220 9.83 -18.55 1.76
N CYS A 221 10.64 -18.08 2.71
CA CYS A 221 12.05 -17.76 2.47
C CYS A 221 12.81 -18.93 1.82
N GLY A 222 13.45 -18.68 0.68
CA GLY A 222 14.24 -19.67 -0.08
C GLY A 222 13.42 -20.67 -0.90
N ALA A 223 12.09 -20.56 -0.92
CA ALA A 223 11.25 -21.40 -1.79
C ALA A 223 11.44 -21.02 -3.27
N GLN A 224 11.29 -21.99 -4.17
CA GLN A 224 11.39 -21.78 -5.62
C GLN A 224 10.06 -21.30 -6.24
N ALA A 225 8.96 -21.45 -5.51
CA ALA A 225 7.62 -21.06 -5.91
C ALA A 225 6.76 -20.78 -4.66
N PRO A 226 5.72 -19.93 -4.77
CA PRO A 226 4.77 -19.69 -3.69
C PRO A 226 3.86 -20.90 -3.47
N ARG A 227 3.34 -21.02 -2.24
CA ARG A 227 2.20 -21.90 -1.93
C ARG A 227 0.90 -21.08 -2.02
N ALA A 228 -0.03 -21.52 -2.86
CA ALA A 228 -1.36 -20.91 -2.94
C ALA A 228 -2.23 -21.32 -1.73
N ILE A 229 -2.90 -20.36 -1.12
CA ILE A 229 -3.91 -20.55 -0.07
C ILE A 229 -5.25 -20.08 -0.65
N TYR A 230 -6.19 -21.01 -0.81
CA TYR A 230 -7.48 -20.73 -1.44
C TYR A 230 -8.53 -20.29 -0.43
N PHE A 231 -9.35 -19.34 -0.83
CA PHE A 231 -10.49 -18.82 -0.10
C PHE A 231 -11.76 -18.99 -0.93
N SER A 232 -12.89 -19.25 -0.27
CA SER A 232 -14.21 -19.29 -0.92
C SER A 232 -14.80 -17.91 -1.18
N GLN A 233 -14.10 -16.85 -0.78
CA GLN A 233 -14.53 -15.46 -0.87
C GLN A 233 -13.44 -14.63 -1.56
N SER A 234 -13.84 -13.47 -2.08
CA SER A 234 -12.92 -12.48 -2.65
C SER A 234 -11.98 -11.92 -1.58
N VAL A 235 -10.71 -11.86 -1.93
CA VAL A 235 -9.60 -11.35 -1.12
C VAL A 235 -8.99 -10.17 -1.85
N TYR A 236 -8.88 -9.04 -1.16
CA TYR A 236 -8.17 -7.85 -1.64
C TYR A 236 -6.80 -7.71 -0.97
N ARG A 237 -6.74 -7.96 0.34
CA ARG A 237 -5.52 -7.83 1.14
C ARG A 237 -5.26 -9.01 2.04
N SER A 238 -3.98 -9.30 2.24
CA SER A 238 -3.48 -10.21 3.28
C SER A 238 -2.30 -9.57 3.99
N ARG A 239 -2.15 -9.84 5.30
CA ARG A 239 -1.00 -9.34 6.07
C ARG A 239 -0.58 -10.27 7.19
N TRP A 240 0.70 -10.17 7.54
CA TRP A 240 1.18 -10.61 8.84
C TRP A 240 0.72 -9.64 9.93
N PHE A 241 0.29 -10.19 11.08
CA PHE A 241 -0.11 -9.44 12.27
C PHE A 241 1.02 -9.38 13.32
N SER A 242 2.26 -9.35 12.85
CA SER A 242 3.46 -9.20 13.67
C SER A 242 4.17 -7.90 13.32
N PRO A 243 4.90 -7.29 14.27
CA PRO A 243 5.80 -6.17 13.94
C PRO A 243 6.79 -6.54 12.83
N VAL A 244 7.14 -5.56 12.00
CA VAL A 244 8.18 -5.76 10.98
C VAL A 244 9.55 -5.52 11.64
N ALA A 245 10.39 -6.56 11.63
CA ALA A 245 11.70 -6.51 12.27
C ALA A 245 12.51 -5.30 11.80
N GLY A 246 13.04 -4.52 12.75
CA GLY A 246 13.84 -3.32 12.49
C GLY A 246 13.06 -2.05 12.12
N TRP A 247 11.72 -2.07 12.19
CA TRP A 247 10.87 -0.90 11.88
C TRP A 247 10.13 -0.32 13.10
N SER A 248 9.77 -1.16 14.07
CA SER A 248 9.26 -0.73 15.37
C SER A 248 10.35 -0.82 16.44
N VAL A 249 10.22 -0.03 17.51
CA VAL A 249 10.96 -0.29 18.76
C VAL A 249 10.30 -1.53 19.38
N GLU A 250 11.04 -2.63 19.50
CA GLU A 250 10.61 -3.81 20.28
C GLU A 250 10.46 -3.46 21.77
#